data_AF-A0A933E417-F1
#
_entry.id   AF-A0A933E417-F1
#
_cell.length_a   1.000
_cell.length_b   1.000
_cell.length_c   1.000
_cell.angle_alpha   90.00
_cell.angle_beta   90.00
_cell.angle_gamma   90.00
#
_symmetry.space_group_name_H-M   'P 1'
#
loop_
_entity.id
_entity.type
_entity.pdbx_description
1 polymer ?
#
loop_
_entity_poly.entity_id
_entity_poly.type
_entity_poly.pdbx_seq_one_letter_code
_entity_poly.pdbx_strand_id
1 'polypeptide(L)'
;MEEAAKPHVGPHVLDPNPERRKKLLEKFYAFLEDKVSLAELKGFKKEQLYLLAEAGHVKLKHGRFDEAEKIFQALCLLDHRNAYFHAAMGAVHQKKRRPVEAIYEYSTA
;
A
#
# COMPACT_ATOMS: atom_id res chain seq x y z
N MET A 1 -4.26 -21.69 52.76
CA MET A 1 -3.52 -20.82 51.83
C MET A 1 -4.05 -21.13 50.44
N GLU A 2 -5.04 -20.38 50.00
CA GLU A 2 -5.67 -20.54 48.68
C GLU A 2 -5.07 -19.46 47.79
N GLU A 3 -4.26 -19.88 46.83
CA GLU A 3 -3.55 -19.01 45.91
C GLU A 3 -4.56 -18.40 44.94
N ALA A 4 -4.82 -17.09 45.09
CA ALA A 4 -5.72 -16.36 44.22
C ALA A 4 -5.19 -16.39 42.77
N ALA A 5 -5.95 -17.03 41.88
CA ALA A 5 -5.66 -17.11 40.47
C ALA A 5 -5.53 -15.71 39.85
N LYS A 6 -4.36 -15.44 39.24
CA LYS A 6 -4.11 -14.21 38.47
C LYS A 6 -5.05 -14.16 37.25
N PRO A 7 -5.61 -12.98 36.91
CA PRO A 7 -6.49 -12.87 35.75
C PRO A 7 -5.68 -13.16 34.48
N HIS A 8 -6.18 -14.12 33.71
CA HIS A 8 -5.63 -14.45 32.40
C HIS A 8 -5.96 -13.29 31.45
N VAL A 9 -5.00 -12.40 31.21
CA VAL A 9 -5.12 -11.34 30.21
C VAL A 9 -4.95 -11.98 28.84
N GLY A 10 -6.05 -12.54 28.32
CA GLY A 10 -6.15 -12.88 26.91
C GLY A 10 -5.90 -11.62 26.05
N PRO A 11 -5.49 -11.78 24.78
CA PRO A 11 -5.22 -10.65 23.90
C PRO A 11 -6.46 -9.77 23.88
N HIS A 12 -6.30 -8.52 24.33
CA HIS A 12 -7.37 -7.53 24.38
C HIS A 12 -8.20 -7.58 23.09
N VAL A 13 -9.41 -8.12 23.17
CA VAL A 13 -10.45 -7.83 22.19
C VAL A 13 -10.70 -6.34 22.36
N LEU A 14 -10.03 -5.55 21.52
CA LEU A 14 -10.14 -4.10 21.48
C LEU A 14 -11.56 -3.78 21.04
N ASP A 15 -12.51 -3.75 21.97
CA ASP A 15 -13.82 -3.18 21.70
C ASP A 15 -13.58 -1.69 21.38
N PRO A 16 -13.71 -1.25 20.11
CA PRO A 16 -13.38 0.10 19.77
C PRO A 16 -14.45 1.00 20.38
N ASN A 17 -14.06 1.92 21.26
CA ASN A 17 -14.97 2.92 21.79
C ASN A 17 -15.72 3.65 20.64
N PRO A 18 -16.90 4.24 20.89
CA PRO A 18 -17.72 4.84 19.84
C PRO A 18 -16.96 5.82 18.93
N GLU A 19 -16.05 6.62 19.50
CA GLU A 19 -15.22 7.58 18.77
C GLU A 19 -14.23 6.89 17.80
N ARG A 20 -13.62 5.79 18.22
CA ARG A 20 -12.73 5.00 17.36
C ARG A 20 -13.50 4.38 16.19
N ARG A 21 -14.71 3.87 16.42
CA ARG A 21 -15.58 3.35 15.35
C ARG A 21 -15.94 4.44 14.36
N LYS A 22 -16.35 5.62 14.86
CA LYS A 22 -16.67 6.78 14.02
C LYS A 22 -15.48 7.17 13.14
N LYS A 23 -14.29 7.37 13.73
CA LYS A 23 -13.08 7.73 12.98
C LYS A 23 -12.67 6.68 11.95
N LEU A 24 -12.85 5.39 12.28
CA LEU A 24 -12.57 4.30 11.34
C LEU A 24 -13.53 4.35 10.16
N LEU A 25 -14.83 4.51 10.40
CA LEU A 25 -15.85 4.64 9.36
C LEU A 25 -15.58 5.87 8.47
N GLU A 26 -15.22 7.02 9.05
CA GLU A 26 -14.84 8.21 8.29
C GLU A 26 -13.68 7.95 7.32
N LYS A 27 -12.64 7.23 7.77
CA LYS A 27 -11.52 6.84 6.89
C LYS A 27 -11.95 5.85 5.81
N PHE A 28 -12.84 4.91 6.11
CA PHE A 28 -13.37 3.99 5.12
C PHE A 28 -14.21 4.71 4.07
N TYR A 29 -15.08 5.64 4.46
CA TYR A 29 -15.81 6.48 3.51
C TYR A 29 -14.87 7.33 2.66
N ALA A 30 -13.85 7.94 3.27
CA ALA A 30 -12.82 8.66 2.52
C ALA A 30 -12.09 7.76 1.51
N PHE A 31 -11.85 6.49 1.83
CA PHE A 31 -11.25 5.53 0.89
C PHE A 31 -12.21 5.19 -0.26
N LEU A 32 -13.49 4.95 0.03
CA LEU A 32 -14.51 4.68 -0.98
C LEU A 32 -14.74 5.89 -1.91
N GLU A 33 -14.53 7.10 -1.42
CA GLU A 33 -14.62 8.36 -2.17
C GLU A 33 -13.30 8.78 -2.83
N ASP A 34 -12.29 7.89 -2.86
CA ASP A 34 -10.97 8.16 -3.45
C ASP A 34 -10.16 9.32 -2.81
N LYS A 35 -10.54 9.73 -1.59
CA LYS A 35 -9.88 10.81 -0.83
C LYS A 35 -8.65 10.34 -0.06
N VAL A 36 -8.55 9.06 0.24
CA VAL A 36 -7.35 8.44 0.86
C VAL A 36 -7.00 7.14 0.15
N SER A 37 -5.72 6.78 0.15
CA SER A 37 -5.25 5.51 -0.39
C SER A 37 -5.35 4.37 0.63
N LEU A 38 -5.19 3.12 0.16
CA LEU A 38 -5.13 1.96 1.04
C LEU A 38 -3.96 2.05 2.01
N ALA A 39 -2.84 2.63 1.57
CA ALA A 39 -1.67 2.91 2.39
C ALA A 39 -2.01 3.83 3.55
N GLU A 40 -2.68 4.96 3.29
CA GLU A 40 -3.09 5.93 4.32
C GLU A 40 -4.13 5.34 5.28
N LEU A 41 -5.07 4.54 4.76
CA LEU A 41 -6.06 3.82 5.56
C LEU A 41 -5.38 2.86 6.55
N LYS A 42 -4.35 2.13 6.09
CA LYS A 42 -3.55 1.19 6.91
C LYS A 42 -2.47 1.87 7.76
N GLY A 43 -2.22 3.16 7.55
CA GLY A 43 -1.24 3.94 8.31
C GLY A 43 0.20 3.75 7.85
N PHE A 44 0.43 3.34 6.60
CA PHE A 44 1.76 3.39 5.99
C PHE A 44 2.18 4.84 5.80
N LYS A 45 3.43 5.13 6.17
CA LYS A 45 4.04 6.43 5.89
C LYS A 45 4.50 6.50 4.45
N LYS A 46 4.45 7.69 3.86
CA LYS A 46 4.91 7.94 2.49
C LYS A 46 6.36 7.46 2.31
N GLU A 47 7.23 7.73 3.28
CA GLU A 47 8.64 7.33 3.22
C GLU A 47 8.83 5.81 3.09
N GLN A 48 7.95 5.01 3.71
CA GLN A 48 8.01 3.55 3.60
C GLN A 48 7.68 3.07 2.19
N LEU A 49 6.72 3.73 1.52
CA LEU A 49 6.37 3.42 0.13
C LEU A 49 7.51 3.81 -0.81
N TYR A 50 8.14 4.97 -0.60
CA TYR A 50 9.26 5.41 -1.44
C TYR A 50 10.51 4.56 -1.24
N LEU A 51 10.80 4.08 -0.03
CA LEU A 51 11.87 3.09 0.19
C LEU A 51 11.64 1.81 -0.62
N LEU A 52 10.39 1.34 -0.69
CA LEU A 52 10.04 0.19 -1.52
C LEU A 52 10.16 0.53 -3.02
N ALA A 53 9.78 1.75 -3.43
CA ALA A 53 9.92 2.21 -4.80
C ALA A 53 11.39 2.33 -5.25
N GLU A 54 12.30 2.76 -4.36
CA GLU A 54 13.74 2.78 -4.59
C GLU A 54 14.26 1.36 -4.88
N ALA A 55 13.85 0.37 -4.08
CA ALA A 55 14.18 -1.02 -4.33
C ALA A 55 13.68 -1.49 -5.71
N GLY A 56 12.43 -1.16 -6.07
CA GLY A 56 11.86 -1.46 -7.39
C GLY A 56 12.64 -0.80 -8.52
N HIS A 57 13.04 0.46 -8.35
CA HIS A 57 13.82 1.21 -9.33
C HIS A 57 15.22 0.59 -9.54
N VAL A 58 15.87 0.13 -8.47
CA VAL A 58 17.15 -0.58 -8.56
C VAL A 58 16.99 -1.88 -9.36
N LYS A 59 15.93 -2.66 -9.11
CA LYS A 59 15.62 -3.89 -9.89
C LYS A 59 15.42 -3.56 -11.37
N LEU A 60 14.64 -2.53 -11.68
CA LEU A 60 14.39 -2.06 -13.05
C LEU A 60 15.69 -1.67 -13.76
N LYS A 61 16.56 -0.88 -13.11
CA LYS A 61 17.86 -0.47 -13.68
C LYS A 61 18.78 -1.64 -14.00
N HIS A 62 18.68 -2.74 -13.27
CA HIS A 62 19.52 -3.93 -13.43
C HIS A 62 18.89 -4.99 -14.35
N GLY A 63 17.82 -4.65 -15.08
CA GLY A 63 17.16 -5.61 -15.98
C GLY A 63 16.29 -6.65 -15.28
N ARG A 64 16.12 -6.56 -13.95
CA ARG A 64 15.33 -7.51 -13.14
C ARG A 64 13.86 -7.13 -13.17
N PHE A 65 13.26 -7.18 -14.36
CA PHE A 65 11.95 -6.60 -14.63
C PHE A 65 10.81 -7.32 -13.90
N ASP A 66 10.88 -8.64 -13.74
CA ASP A 66 9.85 -9.39 -12.99
C ASP A 66 9.81 -9.03 -11.51
N GLU A 67 10.98 -8.75 -10.90
CA GLU A 67 11.05 -8.29 -9.52
C GLU A 67 10.56 -6.84 -9.38
N ALA A 68 10.94 -5.97 -10.32
CA ALA A 68 10.46 -4.60 -10.36
C ALA A 68 8.93 -4.54 -10.53
N GLU A 69 8.37 -5.36 -11.41
CA GLU A 69 6.92 -5.45 -11.66
C GLU A 69 6.15 -5.77 -10.38
N LYS A 70 6.57 -6.79 -9.62
CA LYS A 70 5.92 -7.16 -8.35
C LYS A 70 5.91 -6.01 -7.35
N ILE A 71 7.01 -5.26 -7.28
CA ILE A 71 7.15 -4.12 -6.37
C ILE A 71 6.21 -2.98 -6.79
N PHE A 72 6.26 -2.57 -8.05
CA PHE A 72 5.44 -1.44 -8.51
C PHE A 72 3.95 -1.79 -8.59
N GLN A 73 3.59 -3.05 -8.86
CA GLN A 73 2.21 -3.51 -8.74
C GLN A 73 1.67 -3.37 -7.31
N ALA A 74 2.47 -3.74 -6.30
CA ALA A 74 2.08 -3.56 -4.91
C ALA A 74 1.97 -2.07 -4.54
N LEU A 75 2.86 -1.22 -5.04
CA LEU A 75 2.81 0.22 -4.81
C LEU A 75 1.60 0.89 -5.46
N CYS A 76 1.25 0.51 -6.69
CA CYS A 76 0.03 1.00 -7.36
C CYS A 76 -1.24 0.53 -6.63
N LEU A 77 -1.24 -0.63 -6.00
CA LEU A 77 -2.35 -1.08 -5.15
C LEU A 77 -2.43 -0.30 -3.83
N LEU A 78 -1.28 -0.03 -3.21
CA LEU A 78 -1.21 0.66 -1.92
C LEU A 78 -1.53 2.15 -2.05
N ASP A 79 -1.07 2.78 -3.13
CA ASP A 79 -1.27 4.20 -3.40
C ASP A 79 -1.53 4.42 -4.90
N HIS A 80 -2.77 4.09 -5.30
CA HIS A 80 -3.26 4.15 -6.68
C HIS A 80 -3.40 5.58 -7.23
N ARG A 81 -3.15 6.59 -6.42
CA ARG A 81 -3.17 8.01 -6.83
C ARG A 81 -1.76 8.54 -7.10
N ASN A 82 -0.74 7.72 -6.92
CA ASN A 82 0.64 8.16 -7.01
C ASN A 82 1.18 8.05 -8.44
N ALA A 83 1.23 9.19 -9.11
CA ALA A 83 1.76 9.35 -10.46
C ALA A 83 3.11 8.65 -10.69
N TYR A 84 4.01 8.74 -9.70
CA TYR A 84 5.34 8.16 -9.81
C TYR A 84 5.31 6.63 -9.84
N PHE A 85 4.42 5.99 -9.07
CA PHE A 85 4.30 4.53 -9.04
C PHE A 85 3.74 4.00 -10.38
N HIS A 86 2.73 4.67 -10.93
CA HIS A 86 2.20 4.36 -12.26
C HIS A 86 3.25 4.58 -13.36
N ALA A 87 3.96 5.72 -13.37
CA ALA A 87 5.03 5.97 -14.34
C ALA A 87 6.14 4.91 -14.28
N ALA A 88 6.51 4.45 -13.07
CA ALA A 88 7.49 3.41 -12.90
C ALA A 88 6.99 2.03 -13.37
N MET A 89 5.71 1.70 -13.12
CA MET A 89 5.06 0.49 -13.67
C MET A 89 5.01 0.53 -15.21
N GLY A 90 4.68 1.69 -15.79
CA GLY A 90 4.72 1.91 -17.23
C GLY A 90 6.12 1.66 -17.80
N ALA A 91 7.17 2.14 -17.12
CA ALA A 91 8.55 1.87 -17.51
C ALA A 91 8.91 0.39 -17.45
N VAL A 92 8.42 -0.34 -16.43
CA VAL A 92 8.58 -1.80 -16.35
C VAL A 92 7.92 -2.48 -17.55
N HIS A 93 6.65 -2.18 -17.84
CA HIS A 93 5.95 -2.77 -18.99
C HIS A 93 6.60 -2.43 -20.34
N GLN A 94 7.07 -1.20 -20.50
CA GLN A 94 7.83 -0.79 -21.68
C GLN A 94 9.09 -1.65 -21.86
N LYS A 95 9.88 -1.85 -20.79
CA LYS A 95 11.07 -2.71 -20.84
C LYS A 95 10.75 -4.18 -21.12
N LYS A 96 9.57 -4.65 -20.68
CA LYS A 96 9.06 -6.00 -20.95
C LYS A 96 8.39 -6.16 -22.32
N ARG A 97 8.41 -5.12 -23.17
CA ARG A 97 7.75 -5.10 -24.49
C ARG A 97 6.25 -5.37 -24.41
N ARG A 98 5.60 -4.80 -23.40
CA ARG A 98 4.16 -4.82 -23.14
C ARG A 98 3.58 -3.42 -23.37
N PRO A 99 3.42 -2.98 -24.64
CA PRO A 99 3.15 -1.59 -24.95
C PRO A 99 1.76 -1.13 -24.53
N VAL A 100 0.76 -2.02 -24.57
CA VAL A 100 -0.63 -1.68 -24.18
C VAL A 100 -0.69 -1.37 -22.68
N GLU A 101 -0.09 -2.24 -21.88
CA GLU A 101 0.00 -2.08 -20.43
C GLU A 101 0.85 -0.86 -20.06
N ALA A 102 1.96 -0.62 -20.78
CA ALA A 102 2.75 0.59 -20.58
C ALA A 102 1.95 1.87 -20.84
N ILE A 103 1.19 1.93 -21.94
CA ILE A 103 0.33 3.07 -22.28
C ILE A 103 -0.75 3.28 -21.21
N TYR A 104 -1.38 2.21 -20.75
CA TYR A 104 -2.38 2.27 -19.68
C TYR A 104 -1.80 2.91 -18.41
N GLU A 105 -0.64 2.43 -17.96
CA GLU A 105 0.01 2.97 -16.76
C GLU A 105 0.45 4.42 -16.94
N TYR A 106 1.03 4.77 -18.10
CA TYR A 106 1.41 6.16 -18.39
C TYR A 106 0.23 7.12 -18.53
N SER A 107 -0.95 6.62 -18.88
CA SER A 107 -2.18 7.42 -18.94
C SER A 107 -2.83 7.61 -17.56
N THR A 108 -2.44 6.78 -16.59
CA THR A 108 -2.94 6.82 -15.20
C THR A 108 -2.03 7.63 -14.29
N ALA A 109 -0.75 7.80 -14.68
CA ALA A 109 0.24 8.60 -13.97
C ALA A 109 -0.08 10.10 -13.99
#